data_AF-A0A924L8P4-F1
#
_entry.id   AF-A0A924L8P4-F1
#
_cell.length_a   1.000
_cell.length_b   1.000
_cell.length_c   1.000
_cell.angle_alpha   90.00
_cell.angle_beta   90.00
_cell.angle_gamma   90.00
#
_symmetry.space_group_name_H-M   'P 1'
#
loop_
_entity.id
_entity.type
_entity.pdbx_description
1 polymer ?
#
loop_
_entity_poly.entity_id
_entity_poly.type
_entity_poly.pdbx_seq_one_letter_code
_entity_poly.pdbx_strand_id
1 'polypeptide(L)'
;MTNIGRLPAFQLDPRKLDPTGVGAKLRATVVDRLLTAQEALPDGIRFLIIEGYRRPALQQRYFDEHRADVARMHPEWGPERLIHETSKHVAPPAVAAHPCGAAVDLTLVRDGLELDLGTPVNATPEDSDHACFTAAENIT
;
A
#
# COMPACT_ATOMS: atom_id res chain seq x y z
N MET A 1 -2.78 -14.98 -11.63
CA MET A 1 -2.11 -14.27 -10.53
C MET A 1 -1.63 -15.30 -9.52
N THR A 2 -0.42 -15.14 -9.02
CA THR A 2 0.26 -16.03 -8.06
C THR A 2 -0.15 -15.64 -6.65
N ASN A 3 -0.45 -16.63 -5.80
CA ASN A 3 -0.70 -16.40 -4.37
C ASN A 3 0.63 -16.44 -3.61
N ILE A 4 1.07 -15.30 -3.11
CA ILE A 4 2.33 -15.16 -2.36
C ILE A 4 2.25 -15.69 -0.93
N GLY A 5 1.06 -15.87 -0.36
CA GLY A 5 0.87 -16.46 0.96
C GLY A 5 1.24 -17.95 1.05
N ARG A 6 1.56 -18.58 -0.09
CA ARG A 6 2.07 -19.96 -0.16
C ARG A 6 3.58 -20.02 -0.35
N LEU A 7 4.25 -18.88 -0.48
CA LEU A 7 5.68 -18.81 -0.71
C LEU A 7 6.38 -18.56 0.62
N PRO A 8 7.31 -19.43 1.05
CA PRO A 8 8.01 -19.29 2.34
C PRO A 8 8.91 -18.04 2.40
N ALA A 9 9.18 -17.42 1.25
CA ALA A 9 9.95 -16.19 1.16
C ALA A 9 9.24 -15.00 1.82
N PHE A 10 7.90 -14.97 1.80
CA PHE A 10 7.11 -13.80 2.20
C PHE A 10 6.29 -14.05 3.46
N GLN A 11 6.24 -13.02 4.30
CA GLN A 11 5.34 -12.95 5.44
C GLN A 11 4.15 -12.09 5.05
N LEU A 12 2.94 -12.46 5.50
CA LEU A 12 1.74 -11.66 5.30
C LEU A 12 1.36 -10.96 6.59
N ASP A 13 1.02 -9.69 6.46
CA ASP A 13 0.58 -8.89 7.58
C ASP A 13 -0.88 -9.17 7.94
N PRO A 14 -1.20 -9.43 9.22
CA PRO A 14 -2.56 -9.74 9.65
C PRO A 14 -3.56 -8.59 9.47
N ARG A 15 -3.12 -7.32 9.43
CA ARG A 15 -3.97 -6.11 9.36
C ARG A 15 -4.90 -6.10 8.15
N LYS A 16 -4.48 -6.70 7.04
CA LYS A 16 -5.22 -6.72 5.76
C LYS A 16 -5.48 -8.14 5.25
N LEU A 17 -5.34 -9.16 6.11
CA LEU A 17 -5.71 -10.52 5.76
C LEU A 17 -7.22 -10.58 5.49
N ASP A 18 -7.55 -11.08 4.31
CA ASP A 18 -8.93 -11.36 3.92
C ASP A 18 -9.15 -12.88 3.91
N PRO A 19 -10.30 -13.40 4.40
CA PRO A 19 -10.57 -14.84 4.45
C PRO A 19 -10.54 -15.53 3.08
N THR A 20 -10.74 -14.79 1.98
CA THR A 20 -10.67 -15.33 0.62
C THR A 20 -9.23 -15.42 0.09
N GLY A 21 -8.26 -14.83 0.80
CA GLY A 21 -6.84 -14.82 0.45
C GLY A 21 -6.53 -14.16 -0.89
N VAL A 22 -7.44 -13.32 -1.39
CA VAL A 22 -7.23 -12.59 -2.65
C VAL A 22 -6.25 -11.45 -2.48
N GLY A 23 -6.18 -10.83 -1.29
CA GLY A 23 -5.20 -9.79 -0.97
C GLY A 23 -3.75 -10.25 -1.16
N ALA A 24 -3.49 -11.55 -1.01
CA ALA A 24 -2.17 -12.15 -1.20
C ALA A 24 -1.89 -12.57 -2.66
N LYS A 25 -2.60 -12.02 -3.66
CA LYS A 25 -2.36 -12.35 -5.07
C LYS A 25 -1.63 -11.24 -5.81
N LEU A 26 -0.65 -11.61 -6.63
CA LEU A 26 0.11 -10.68 -7.50
C LEU A 26 0.27 -11.27 -8.91
N ARG A 27 0.59 -10.44 -9.90
CA ARG A 27 1.06 -10.93 -11.20
C ARG A 27 2.39 -11.67 -11.02
N ALA A 28 2.62 -12.73 -11.79
CA ALA A 28 3.83 -13.55 -11.66
C ALA A 28 5.12 -12.73 -11.76
N THR A 29 5.19 -11.81 -12.73
CA THR A 29 6.38 -10.96 -12.92
C THR A 29 6.60 -9.94 -11.80
N VAL A 30 5.59 -9.63 -10.99
CA VAL A 30 5.75 -8.82 -9.77
C VAL A 30 6.32 -9.71 -8.66
N VAL A 31 5.85 -10.95 -8.54
CA VAL A 31 6.40 -11.93 -7.60
C VAL A 31 7.88 -12.21 -7.89
N ASP A 32 8.27 -12.42 -9.15
CA ASP A 32 9.66 -12.70 -9.50
C ASP A 32 10.60 -11.55 -9.10
N ARG A 33 10.18 -10.30 -9.33
CA ARG A 33 10.91 -9.11 -8.91
C ARG A 33 10.97 -8.98 -7.39
N LEU A 34 9.87 -9.29 -6.70
CA LEU A 34 9.81 -9.22 -5.25
C LEU A 34 10.70 -10.28 -4.59
N LEU A 35 10.80 -11.48 -5.17
CA LEU A 35 11.75 -12.52 -4.74
C LEU A 35 13.19 -12.05 -4.92
N THR A 36 13.52 -11.49 -6.08
CA THR A 36 14.86 -10.91 -6.34
C THR A 36 15.19 -9.81 -5.35
N ALA A 37 14.24 -8.91 -5.06
CA ALA A 37 14.43 -7.85 -4.08
C ALA A 37 14.59 -8.39 -2.64
N GLN A 38 13.88 -9.46 -2.28
CA GLN A 38 13.99 -10.11 -0.97
C GLN A 38 15.37 -10.75 -0.78
N GLU A 39 15.95 -11.31 -1.82
CA GLU A 39 17.31 -11.89 -1.79
C GLU A 39 18.40 -10.82 -1.70
N ALA A 40 18.13 -9.59 -2.15
CA ALA A 40 19.05 -8.47 -2.08
C ALA A 40 19.00 -7.71 -0.73
N LEU A 41 18.05 -8.04 0.16
CA LEU A 41 17.96 -7.40 1.47
C LEU A 41 19.12 -7.84 2.38
N PRO A 42 19.60 -6.95 3.28
CA PRO A 42 20.57 -7.32 4.30
C PRO A 42 20.10 -8.48 5.17
N ASP A 43 21.05 -9.23 5.72
CA ASP A 43 20.76 -10.33 6.65
C ASP A 43 19.84 -9.89 7.79
N GLY A 44 18.87 -10.75 8.11
CA GLY A 44 17.87 -10.52 9.14
C GLY A 44 16.72 -9.58 8.73
N ILE A 45 16.77 -8.92 7.56
CA ILE A 45 15.69 -8.07 7.06
C ILE A 45 14.81 -8.85 6.07
N ARG A 46 13.50 -8.80 6.26
CA ARG A 46 12.50 -9.45 5.39
C ARG A 46 11.39 -8.49 5.01
N PHE A 47 10.73 -8.77 3.89
CA PHE A 47 9.47 -8.10 3.57
C PHE A 47 8.32 -8.67 4.39
N LEU A 48 7.50 -7.76 4.91
CA LEU A 48 6.17 -8.05 5.44
C LEU A 48 5.14 -7.45 4.49
N ILE A 49 4.37 -8.30 3.81
CA ILE A 49 3.46 -7.89 2.76
C ILE A 49 2.12 -7.50 3.34
N ILE A 50 1.69 -6.27 3.08
CA ILE A 50 0.46 -5.69 3.57
C ILE A 50 -0.70 -6.01 2.64
N GLU A 51 -0.59 -5.63 1.37
CA GLU A 51 -1.68 -5.80 0.41
C GLU A 51 -1.15 -5.95 -1.02
N GLY A 52 -1.60 -6.99 -1.72
CA GLY A 52 -1.39 -7.16 -3.16
C GLY A 52 -2.65 -6.80 -3.92
N TYR A 53 -3.34 -7.80 -4.47
CA TYR A 53 -4.56 -7.58 -5.25
C TYR A 53 -5.72 -7.04 -4.42
N ARG A 54 -6.19 -5.86 -4.81
CA ARG A 54 -7.40 -5.22 -4.27
C ARG A 54 -8.55 -5.38 -5.24
N ARG A 55 -9.70 -5.89 -4.78
CA ARG A 55 -10.89 -6.00 -5.64
C ARG A 55 -11.31 -4.61 -6.16
N PRO A 56 -11.77 -4.47 -7.42
CA PRO A 56 -12.19 -3.18 -7.97
C PRO A 56 -13.21 -2.43 -7.10
N ALA A 57 -14.21 -3.13 -6.56
CA ALA A 57 -15.19 -2.53 -5.65
C ALA A 57 -14.57 -2.00 -4.35
N LEU A 58 -13.53 -2.65 -3.84
CA LEU A 58 -12.80 -2.18 -2.65
C LEU A 58 -11.94 -0.97 -2.97
N GLN A 59 -11.29 -0.92 -4.15
CA GLN A 59 -10.57 0.26 -4.62
C GLN A 59 -11.51 1.47 -4.76
N GLN A 60 -12.70 1.27 -5.37
CA GLN A 60 -13.72 2.31 -5.50
C GLN A 60 -14.12 2.85 -4.13
N ARG A 61 -14.41 1.93 -3.20
CA ARG A 61 -14.78 2.28 -1.83
C ARG A 61 -13.70 3.09 -1.12
N TYR A 62 -12.43 2.65 -1.15
CA TYR A 62 -11.32 3.38 -0.51
C TYR A 62 -11.15 4.77 -1.10
N PHE A 63 -11.31 4.91 -2.42
CA PHE A 63 -11.22 6.22 -3.08
C PHE A 63 -12.37 7.14 -2.65
N ASP A 64 -13.60 6.64 -2.63
CA ASP A 64 -14.78 7.45 -2.26
C ASP A 64 -14.76 7.84 -0.78
N GLU A 65 -14.35 6.95 0.12
CA GLU A 65 -14.19 7.22 1.55
C GLU A 65 -13.13 8.30 1.78
N HIS A 66 -11.93 8.14 1.21
CA HIS A 66 -10.87 9.14 1.38
C HIS A 66 -11.24 10.49 0.74
N ARG A 67 -11.87 10.50 -0.45
CA ARG A 67 -12.36 11.75 -1.06
C ARG A 67 -13.37 12.47 -0.17
N ALA A 68 -14.25 11.74 0.49
CA ALA A 68 -15.22 12.32 1.41
C ALA A 68 -14.53 12.96 2.63
N ASP A 69 -13.46 12.34 3.14
CA ASP A 69 -12.65 12.91 4.21
C ASP A 69 -11.94 14.20 3.78
N VAL A 70 -11.29 14.19 2.61
CA VAL A 70 -10.64 15.39 2.03
C VAL A 70 -11.66 16.51 1.82
N ALA A 71 -12.84 16.20 1.28
CA ALA A 71 -13.90 17.19 1.07
C ALA A 71 -14.43 17.79 2.38
N ARG A 72 -14.48 17.00 3.46
CA ARG A 72 -14.87 17.46 4.79
C ARG A 72 -13.82 18.39 5.42
N MET A 73 -12.54 18.13 5.15
CA MET A 73 -11.43 18.99 5.61
C MET A 73 -11.32 20.29 4.80
N HIS A 74 -11.74 20.26 3.54
CA HIS A 74 -11.61 21.38 2.60
C HIS A 74 -12.92 21.65 1.83
N PRO A 75 -13.95 22.18 2.50
CA PRO A 75 -15.28 22.38 1.92
C PRO A 75 -15.31 23.39 0.77
N GLU A 76 -14.27 24.22 0.63
CA GLU A 76 -14.13 25.21 -0.43
C GLU A 76 -13.52 24.66 -1.73
N TRP A 77 -13.02 23.42 -1.73
CA TRP A 77 -12.36 22.85 -2.92
C TRP A 77 -13.35 22.34 -3.96
N GLY A 78 -13.04 22.63 -5.23
CA GLY A 78 -13.78 22.11 -6.37
C GLY A 78 -13.48 20.63 -6.67
N PRO A 79 -14.32 19.96 -7.48
CA PRO A 79 -14.21 18.52 -7.74
C PRO A 79 -12.86 18.06 -8.31
N GLU A 80 -12.27 18.81 -9.24
CA GLU A 80 -10.97 18.46 -9.84
C GLU A 80 -9.85 18.47 -8.81
N ARG A 81 -9.84 19.49 -7.93
CA ARG A 81 -8.87 19.57 -6.84
C ARG A 81 -9.08 18.44 -5.85
N LEU A 82 -10.32 18.13 -5.48
CA LEU A 82 -10.61 17.00 -4.58
C LEU A 82 -10.09 15.67 -5.15
N ILE A 83 -10.28 15.42 -6.45
CA ILE A 83 -9.74 14.21 -7.11
C ILE A 83 -8.22 14.22 -7.07
N HIS A 84 -7.57 15.34 -7.40
CA HIS A 84 -6.13 15.47 -7.38
C HIS A 84 -5.56 15.22 -5.98
N GLU A 85 -6.11 15.85 -4.96
CA GLU A 85 -5.65 15.73 -3.58
C GLU A 85 -5.90 14.33 -3.02
N THR A 86 -7.08 13.75 -3.26
CA THR A 86 -7.37 12.34 -2.90
C THR A 86 -6.37 11.37 -3.55
N SER A 87 -5.97 11.65 -4.80
CA SER A 87 -5.07 10.76 -5.56
C SER A 87 -3.65 10.68 -5.02
N LYS A 88 -3.27 11.58 -4.10
CA LYS A 88 -1.95 11.55 -3.43
C LYS A 88 -1.81 10.37 -2.48
N HIS A 89 -2.93 9.84 -1.96
CA HIS A 89 -2.95 8.68 -1.08
C HIS A 89 -3.64 7.47 -1.72
N VAL A 90 -4.81 7.66 -2.36
CA VAL A 90 -5.57 6.58 -3.00
C VAL A 90 -5.74 6.86 -4.48
N ALA A 91 -5.14 6.02 -5.33
CA ALA A 91 -5.27 6.16 -6.78
C ALA A 91 -6.75 6.09 -7.25
N PRO A 92 -7.15 6.93 -8.23
CA PRO A 92 -8.46 6.83 -8.85
C PRO A 92 -8.71 5.44 -9.44
N PRO A 93 -9.93 4.87 -9.33
CA PRO A 93 -10.22 3.52 -9.78
C PRO A 93 -9.86 3.22 -11.23
N ALA A 94 -9.96 4.22 -12.12
CA ALA A 94 -9.63 4.10 -13.53
C ALA A 94 -8.14 3.80 -13.82
N VAL A 95 -7.24 4.11 -12.88
CA VAL A 95 -5.78 3.99 -13.06
C VAL A 95 -5.09 3.20 -11.95
N ALA A 96 -5.85 2.66 -10.99
CA ALA A 96 -5.30 1.96 -9.84
C ALA A 96 -4.61 0.63 -10.22
N ALA A 97 -3.41 0.39 -9.68
CA ALA A 97 -2.60 -0.77 -10.00
C ALA A 97 -2.95 -2.04 -9.20
N HIS A 98 -3.43 -1.90 -7.95
CA HIS A 98 -3.80 -3.06 -7.11
C HIS A 98 -4.89 -3.94 -7.74
N PRO A 99 -5.96 -3.39 -8.35
CA PRO A 99 -6.94 -4.20 -9.11
C PRO A 99 -6.38 -4.96 -10.30
N CYS A 100 -5.18 -4.62 -10.78
CA CYS A 100 -4.49 -5.37 -11.82
C CYS A 100 -3.53 -6.43 -11.26
N GLY A 101 -3.33 -6.49 -9.94
CA GLY A 101 -2.28 -7.30 -9.32
C GLY A 101 -0.87 -6.83 -9.63
N ALA A 102 -0.74 -5.55 -9.99
CA ALA A 102 0.49 -4.96 -10.50
C ALA A 102 1.22 -4.08 -9.46
N ALA A 103 0.70 -4.00 -8.24
CA ALA A 103 1.26 -3.26 -7.11
C ALA A 103 1.22 -4.13 -5.85
N VAL A 104 2.11 -3.82 -4.91
CA VAL A 104 2.21 -4.45 -3.61
C VAL A 104 2.57 -3.38 -2.57
N ASP A 105 1.78 -3.30 -1.50
CA ASP A 105 2.11 -2.55 -0.29
C ASP A 105 2.87 -3.49 0.64
N LEU A 106 4.02 -3.04 1.13
CA LEU A 106 4.88 -3.81 2.02
C LEU A 106 5.62 -2.91 3.00
N THR A 107 6.10 -3.51 4.07
CA THR A 107 7.03 -2.91 5.03
C THR A 107 8.21 -3.87 5.25
N LEU A 108 9.17 -3.46 6.07
CA LEU A 108 10.34 -4.26 6.43
C LEU A 108 10.21 -4.74 7.86
N VAL A 109 10.65 -5.96 8.11
CA VAL A 109 10.80 -6.51 9.46
C VAL A 109 12.23 -6.96 9.71
N ARG A 110 12.68 -6.84 10.95
CA ARG A 110 13.89 -7.49 11.47
C ARG A 110 13.53 -8.32 12.68
N ASP A 111 13.89 -9.60 12.66
CA ASP A 111 13.61 -10.55 13.74
C ASP A 111 12.13 -10.58 14.17
N GLY A 112 11.22 -10.39 13.20
CA GLY A 112 9.76 -10.37 13.41
C GLY A 112 9.19 -9.05 13.90
N LEU A 113 10.02 -8.02 14.10
CA LEU A 113 9.59 -6.68 14.47
C LEU A 113 9.56 -5.78 13.23
N GLU A 114 8.45 -5.09 13.00
CA GLU A 114 8.32 -4.08 11.96
C GLU A 114 9.32 -2.95 12.22
N LEU A 115 10.09 -2.59 11.19
CA LEU A 115 11.05 -1.49 11.25
C LEU A 115 10.31 -0.16 11.16
N ASP A 116 10.80 0.83 11.89
CA ASP A 116 10.38 2.20 11.69
C ASP A 116 10.99 2.73 10.38
N LEU A 117 10.12 3.05 9.42
CA LEU A 117 10.48 3.60 8.12
C LEU A 117 10.06 5.08 7.99
N GLY A 118 9.74 5.74 9.10
CA GLY A 118 9.43 7.16 9.19
C GLY A 118 7.93 7.47 9.35
N THR A 119 7.06 6.67 8.75
CA THR A 119 5.60 6.81 8.93
C THR A 119 4.92 5.44 9.04
N PRO A 120 3.80 5.33 9.79
CA PRO A 120 2.98 4.14 9.74
C PRO A 120 2.50 3.81 8.32
N VAL A 121 2.37 2.52 8.02
CA VAL A 121 1.74 2.04 6.79
C VAL A 121 0.35 2.67 6.63
N ASN A 122 0.05 3.17 5.44
CA ASN A 122 -1.18 3.90 5.09
C ASN A 122 -1.39 5.23 5.83
N ALA A 123 -0.37 5.83 6.43
CA ALA A 123 -0.48 7.22 6.86
C ALA A 123 -0.84 8.12 5.66
N THR A 124 -1.86 8.95 5.82
CA THR A 124 -2.22 9.95 4.82
C THR A 124 -1.25 11.15 4.87
N PRO A 125 -1.21 12.00 3.83
CA PRO A 125 -0.49 13.27 3.90
C PRO A 125 -0.90 14.11 5.12
N GLU A 126 -2.18 14.09 5.48
CA GLU A 126 -2.73 14.81 6.63
C GLU A 126 -2.31 14.19 7.96
N ASP A 127 -2.25 12.86 8.07
CA ASP A 127 -1.82 12.16 9.29
C ASP A 127 -0.33 12.30 9.57
N SER A 128 0.47 12.52 8.51
CA SER A 128 1.93 12.46 8.56
C SER A 128 2.62 13.81 8.43
N ASP A 129 1.88 14.92 8.38
CA ASP A 129 2.45 16.24 8.03
C ASP A 129 3.30 16.16 6.75
N HIS A 130 2.74 15.49 5.74
CA HIS A 130 3.38 15.19 4.46
C HIS A 130 4.67 14.34 4.53
N ALA A 131 5.01 13.73 5.66
CA ALA A 131 6.19 12.88 5.80
C ALA A 131 6.11 11.59 4.96
N CYS A 132 4.91 11.19 4.51
CA CYS A 132 4.73 10.04 3.63
C CYS A 132 5.13 10.28 2.16
N PHE A 133 5.58 11.49 1.78
CA PHE A 133 6.06 11.78 0.43
C PHE A 133 7.51 11.32 0.22
N THR A 134 7.83 10.88 -1.00
CA THR A 134 9.15 10.31 -1.35
C THR A 134 10.35 11.22 -1.04
N ALA A 135 10.15 12.55 -1.02
CA ALA A 135 11.20 13.54 -0.77
C ALA A 135 10.96 14.33 0.53
N ALA A 136 10.22 13.76 1.49
CA ALA A 136 10.01 14.38 2.78
C ALA A 136 11.33 14.55 3.56
N GLU A 137 11.49 15.71 4.20
CA GLU A 137 12.68 16.04 5.01
C GLU A 137 12.40 15.92 6.53
N ASN A 138 11.15 15.63 6.91
CA ASN A 138 10.68 15.57 8.29
C ASN A 138 10.50 14.14 8.82
N ILE A 139 11.19 13.15 8.21
CA ILE A 139 11.30 11.79 8.75
C ILE A 139 12.39 11.79 9.82
N THR A 140 12.05 11.35 11.04
CA THR A 140 12.97 11.29 12.20
C THR A 140 13.45 9.89 12.51
#